data_AF-A0AA51YBB7-F1
#
_entry.id   AF-A0AA51YBB7-F1
#
_cell.length_a   1.000
_cell.length_b   1.000
_cell.length_c   1.000
_cell.angle_alpha   90.00
_cell.angle_beta   90.00
_cell.angle_gamma   90.00
#
_symmetry.space_group_name_H-M   'P 1'
#
loop_
_entity.id
_entity.type
_entity.pdbx_description
1 polymer ?
#
loop_
_entity_poly.entity_id
_entity_poly.type
_entity_poly.pdbx_seq_one_letter_code
_entity_poly.pdbx_strand_id
1 'polypeptide(L)'
;MSTSKTDIARRVFNHTFKLDPIVRSLLDTDFYKLLMLQMIWGLYRDVDATFSLTNRSKSVKLAEEIDIEELREQLDHARTVRFTKKEMIWLAGNTFYGTKQIFSPQFLAWLENFQLPEYELTKRDGQFELHFPGKWVETTMWEIPALAIINELRSRAAMKGMGRFALDVLYARAKARTWEKVERLKQLPNLKISDFGTRRRHSFLWQRWCVEALKEGLGDALTGTSNVLLAMDTDLEALGTNAHELPMVAAALAEGDEALRMSPYAVLEDWQSYYGGNLLIVLPDAFGTASFLENAPDWVADWTGFRPDSAPAIEGGEKIIQFWRERGRDPREKLLIFSDGLDAETIEKAYKHFEGRVRMSFGWGTNLTNDFAGVAPVRNDQLTPISLVIKVSSANGRPAVKLSDNPAKAVGDPREIERYLRVFGAQEMVEQAVVV
;
A
#
# COMPACT_ATOMS: atom_id res chain seq x y z
N MET A 1 19.11 -24.75 15.46
CA MET A 1 17.65 -24.97 15.63
C MET A 1 17.07 -25.12 14.22
N SER A 2 16.37 -26.21 13.95
CA SER A 2 15.91 -26.59 12.60
C SER A 2 14.98 -25.52 12.01
N THR A 3 15.50 -24.66 11.13
CA THR A 3 14.71 -23.89 10.17
C THR A 3 14.15 -24.89 9.16
N SER A 4 12.98 -25.46 9.43
CA SER A 4 12.23 -26.12 8.36
C SER A 4 11.97 -25.03 7.32
N LYS A 5 12.79 -24.97 6.26
CA LYS A 5 12.55 -24.10 5.11
C LYS A 5 11.08 -24.27 4.75
N THR A 6 10.30 -23.20 4.82
CA THR A 6 8.87 -23.28 4.58
C THR A 6 8.68 -23.77 3.15
N ASP A 7 8.30 -25.03 2.99
CA ASP A 7 7.99 -25.63 1.71
C ASP A 7 6.62 -25.11 1.28
N ILE A 8 6.63 -24.00 0.53
CA ILE A 8 5.43 -23.30 0.07
C ILE A 8 4.56 -24.26 -0.75
N ALA A 9 5.16 -25.03 -1.65
CA ALA A 9 4.43 -25.97 -2.50
C ALA A 9 3.77 -27.08 -1.69
N ARG A 10 4.48 -27.66 -0.71
CA ARG A 10 3.88 -28.64 0.21
C ARG A 10 2.76 -28.04 1.04
N ARG A 11 2.90 -26.82 1.54
CA ARG A 11 1.84 -26.17 2.32
C ARG A 11 0.61 -25.87 1.46
N VAL A 12 0.79 -25.42 0.22
CA VAL A 12 -0.30 -25.20 -0.74
C VAL A 12 -0.99 -26.51 -1.13
N PHE A 13 -0.24 -27.60 -1.29
CA PHE A 13 -0.79 -28.93 -1.60
C PHE A 13 -1.56 -29.58 -0.43
N ASN A 14 -1.18 -29.26 0.82
CA ASN A 14 -1.79 -29.86 2.00
C ASN A 14 -3.14 -29.20 2.32
N HIS A 15 -4.24 -29.81 1.88
CA HIS A 15 -5.61 -29.32 2.11
C HIS A 15 -6.27 -29.84 3.41
N THR A 16 -5.49 -30.32 4.38
CA THR A 16 -6.03 -30.95 5.60
C THR A 16 -6.57 -29.97 6.64
N PHE A 17 -6.55 -28.67 6.37
CA PHE A 17 -6.97 -27.64 7.33
C PHE A 17 -8.46 -27.31 7.17
N LYS A 18 -9.19 -27.26 8.29
CA LYS A 18 -10.59 -26.79 8.32
C LYS A 18 -10.70 -25.31 7.91
N LEU A 19 -9.71 -24.50 8.30
CA LEU A 19 -9.46 -23.13 7.84
C LEU A 19 -7.95 -22.89 7.87
N ASP A 20 -7.34 -22.47 6.76
CA ASP A 20 -5.94 -21.95 6.73
C ASP A 20 -6.01 -20.41 6.68
N PRO A 21 -5.91 -19.72 7.82
CA PRO A 21 -6.16 -18.28 7.91
C PRO A 21 -5.12 -17.46 7.16
N ILE A 22 -5.60 -16.54 6.33
CA ILE A 22 -4.75 -15.65 5.51
C ILE A 22 -4.16 -14.54 6.36
N VAL A 23 -5.01 -13.87 7.15
CA VAL A 23 -4.59 -12.83 8.10
C VAL A 23 -4.14 -13.49 9.39
N ARG A 24 -2.88 -13.28 9.77
CA ARG A 24 -2.25 -13.97 10.90
C ARG A 24 -2.10 -13.11 12.15
N SER A 25 -2.10 -11.80 11.96
CA SER A 25 -1.91 -10.78 12.98
C SER A 25 -2.49 -9.47 12.46
N LEU A 26 -2.86 -8.56 13.36
CA LEU A 26 -3.17 -7.18 13.00
C LEU A 26 -1.91 -6.37 12.60
N LEU A 27 -0.71 -6.88 12.90
CA LEU A 27 0.56 -6.36 12.33
C LEU A 27 0.82 -6.85 10.91
N ASP A 28 0.04 -7.79 10.37
CA ASP A 28 0.12 -8.20 8.97
C ASP A 28 -0.55 -7.14 8.06
N THR A 29 -0.03 -5.92 8.15
CA THR A 29 -0.50 -4.71 7.50
C THR A 29 0.70 -3.81 7.18
N ASP A 30 0.48 -2.76 6.39
CA ASP A 30 1.52 -1.80 6.07
C ASP A 30 1.71 -0.76 7.20
N PHE A 31 2.95 -0.39 7.54
CA PHE A 31 3.27 0.47 8.70
C PHE A 31 2.58 1.84 8.67
N TYR A 32 2.38 2.41 7.47
CA TYR A 32 1.66 3.68 7.31
C TYR A 32 0.24 3.62 7.87
N LYS A 33 -0.40 2.44 7.93
CA LYS A 33 -1.72 2.26 8.54
C LYS A 33 -1.69 2.53 10.04
N LEU A 34 -0.66 2.07 10.75
CA LEU A 34 -0.54 2.32 12.19
C LEU A 34 -0.21 3.79 12.47
N LEU A 35 0.64 4.42 11.65
CA LEU A 35 0.97 5.84 11.78
C LEU A 35 -0.27 6.73 11.56
N MET A 36 -1.02 6.49 10.47
CA MET A 36 -2.27 7.20 10.20
C MET A 36 -3.30 6.90 11.29
N LEU A 37 -3.44 5.64 11.72
CA LEU A 37 -4.39 5.25 12.75
C LEU A 37 -4.17 6.02 14.06
N GLN A 38 -2.93 6.21 14.51
CA GLN A 38 -2.65 7.05 15.68
C GLN A 38 -3.09 8.50 15.49
N MET A 39 -2.82 9.08 14.32
CA MET A 39 -3.23 10.46 14.01
C MET A 39 -4.76 10.59 13.94
N ILE A 40 -5.43 9.65 13.26
CA ILE A 40 -6.90 9.57 13.16
C ILE A 40 -7.51 9.41 14.55
N TRP A 41 -6.95 8.54 15.39
CA TRP A 41 -7.39 8.32 16.77
C TRP A 41 -7.28 9.59 17.62
N GLY A 42 -6.26 10.42 17.38
CA GLY A 42 -6.03 11.65 18.12
C GLY A 42 -6.84 12.86 17.64
N LEU A 43 -6.99 13.04 16.33
CA LEU A 43 -7.57 14.25 15.72
C LEU A 43 -8.98 14.04 15.16
N TYR A 44 -9.28 12.84 14.68
CA TYR A 44 -10.48 12.54 13.88
C TYR A 44 -11.32 11.40 14.46
N ARG A 45 -11.26 11.23 15.79
CA ARG A 45 -11.78 10.04 16.47
C ARG A 45 -13.25 9.75 16.21
N ASP A 46 -14.05 10.79 16.05
CA ASP A 46 -15.50 10.70 15.88
C ASP A 46 -15.96 10.72 14.43
N VAL A 47 -15.05 10.88 13.47
CA VAL A 47 -15.36 10.86 12.03
C VAL A 47 -15.78 9.45 11.62
N ASP A 48 -16.93 9.34 10.97
CA ASP A 48 -17.34 8.12 10.28
C ASP A 48 -16.75 8.09 8.87
N ALA A 49 -16.16 6.97 8.47
CA ALA A 49 -15.63 6.79 7.12
C ALA A 49 -15.92 5.37 6.61
N THR A 50 -16.54 5.29 5.43
CA THR A 50 -16.79 4.01 4.77
C THR A 50 -15.68 3.72 3.77
N PHE A 51 -15.09 2.53 3.84
CA PHE A 51 -14.18 2.02 2.82
C PHE A 51 -14.90 1.05 1.90
N SER A 52 -14.61 1.10 0.60
CA SER A 52 -15.26 0.27 -0.41
C SER A 52 -14.25 -0.39 -1.35
N LEU A 53 -14.47 -1.67 -1.64
CA LEU A 53 -13.71 -2.42 -2.65
C LEU A 53 -14.07 -1.95 -4.06
N THR A 54 -13.06 -1.73 -4.89
CA THR A 54 -13.21 -1.45 -6.31
C THR A 54 -12.30 -2.38 -7.12
N ASN A 55 -12.90 -3.23 -7.94
CA ASN A 55 -12.21 -3.93 -9.01
C ASN A 55 -12.14 -3.05 -10.26
N ARG A 56 -10.94 -2.60 -10.62
CA ARG A 56 -10.69 -1.82 -11.85
C ARG A 56 -10.46 -2.73 -13.07
N SER A 57 -10.13 -4.00 -12.86
CA SER A 57 -10.00 -5.02 -13.92
C SER A 57 -11.36 -5.66 -14.22
N LYS A 58 -12.26 -4.89 -14.87
CA LYS A 58 -13.67 -5.28 -15.09
C LYS A 58 -13.87 -6.59 -15.87
N SER A 59 -12.89 -7.00 -16.67
CA SER A 59 -12.89 -8.28 -17.38
C SER A 59 -12.78 -9.49 -16.47
N VAL A 60 -12.27 -9.33 -15.24
CA VAL A 60 -12.14 -10.40 -14.25
C VAL A 60 -13.31 -10.34 -13.28
N LYS A 61 -14.15 -11.37 -13.29
CA LYS A 61 -15.33 -11.53 -12.44
C LYS A 61 -14.94 -12.23 -11.14
N LEU A 62 -14.59 -11.46 -10.10
CA LEU A 62 -14.07 -12.00 -8.83
C LEU A 62 -14.97 -13.06 -8.19
N ALA A 63 -16.29 -12.88 -8.28
CA ALA A 63 -17.25 -13.79 -7.66
C ALA A 63 -17.48 -15.08 -8.49
N GLU A 64 -16.77 -15.25 -9.60
CA GLU A 64 -16.65 -16.49 -10.36
C GLU A 64 -15.34 -17.23 -10.06
N GLU A 65 -14.31 -16.52 -9.56
CA GLU A 65 -13.02 -17.10 -9.17
C GLU A 65 -12.98 -17.51 -7.70
N ILE A 66 -13.64 -16.75 -6.82
CA ILE A 66 -13.60 -16.92 -5.36
C ILE A 66 -14.99 -17.28 -4.85
N ASP A 67 -15.07 -18.28 -3.96
CA ASP A 67 -16.29 -18.60 -3.24
C ASP A 67 -16.61 -17.51 -2.20
N ILE A 68 -17.84 -17.01 -2.20
CA ILE A 68 -18.27 -15.94 -1.28
C ILE A 68 -18.24 -16.41 0.18
N GLU A 69 -18.49 -17.68 0.45
CA GLU A 69 -18.46 -18.22 1.81
C GLU A 69 -17.01 -18.37 2.30
N GLU A 70 -16.07 -18.79 1.43
CA GLU A 70 -14.64 -18.78 1.77
C GLU A 70 -14.14 -17.35 2.06
N LEU A 71 -14.59 -16.36 1.29
CA LEU A 71 -14.30 -14.95 1.56
C LEU A 71 -14.88 -14.51 2.91
N ARG A 72 -16.13 -14.86 3.20
CA ARG A 72 -16.79 -14.55 4.48
C ARG A 72 -16.05 -15.17 5.66
N GLU A 73 -15.67 -16.44 5.58
CA GLU A 73 -14.91 -17.12 6.63
C GLU A 73 -13.57 -16.44 6.94
N GLN A 74 -12.86 -15.97 5.91
CA GLN A 74 -11.57 -15.27 6.09
C GLN A 74 -11.75 -13.86 6.68
N LEU A 75 -12.78 -13.12 6.24
CA LEU A 75 -13.11 -11.80 6.80
C LEU A 75 -13.57 -11.93 8.27
N ASP A 76 -14.43 -12.91 8.57
CA ASP A 76 -14.87 -13.19 9.93
C ASP A 76 -13.71 -13.59 10.83
N HIS A 77 -12.81 -14.44 10.35
CA HIS A 77 -11.59 -14.78 11.07
C HIS A 77 -10.75 -13.53 11.36
N ALA A 78 -10.54 -12.64 10.38
CA ALA A 78 -9.75 -11.43 10.58
C ALA A 78 -10.27 -10.56 11.73
N ARG A 79 -11.60 -10.49 11.92
CA ARG A 79 -12.23 -9.79 13.06
C ARG A 79 -11.98 -10.44 14.42
N THR A 80 -11.63 -11.73 14.45
CA THR A 80 -11.25 -12.43 15.69
C THR A 80 -9.80 -12.22 16.10
N VAL A 81 -8.95 -11.72 15.19
CA VAL A 81 -7.53 -11.50 15.46
C VAL A 81 -7.35 -10.32 16.43
N ARG A 82 -6.41 -10.47 17.38
CA ARG A 82 -6.03 -9.44 18.35
C ARG A 82 -4.52 -9.24 18.29
N PHE A 83 -4.07 -8.05 18.70
CA PHE A 83 -2.66 -7.86 19.00
C PHE A 83 -2.26 -8.75 20.15
N THR A 84 -1.13 -9.44 19.98
CA THR A 84 -0.53 -10.23 21.05
C THR A 84 0.31 -9.34 21.95
N LYS A 85 0.58 -9.82 23.18
CA LYS A 85 1.47 -9.13 24.11
C LYS A 85 2.87 -8.85 23.52
N LYS A 86 3.39 -9.78 22.70
CA LYS A 86 4.71 -9.61 22.06
C LYS A 86 4.70 -8.46 21.05
N GLU A 87 3.65 -8.40 20.24
CA GLU A 87 3.47 -7.36 19.23
C GLU A 87 3.30 -5.98 19.87
N MET A 88 2.51 -5.88 20.94
CA MET A 88 2.34 -4.63 21.68
C MET A 88 3.63 -4.15 22.34
N ILE A 89 4.42 -5.06 22.93
CA ILE A 89 5.73 -4.72 23.50
C ILE A 89 6.69 -4.25 22.39
N TRP A 90 6.68 -4.92 21.23
CA TRP A 90 7.54 -4.53 20.11
C TRP A 90 7.17 -3.15 19.56
N LEU A 91 5.88 -2.86 19.35
CA LEU A 91 5.42 -1.52 18.95
C LEU A 91 5.82 -0.42 19.95
N ALA A 92 5.75 -0.72 21.26
CA ALA A 92 6.12 0.23 22.31
C ALA A 92 7.64 0.45 22.42
N GLY A 93 8.42 -0.62 22.26
CA GLY A 93 9.85 -0.64 22.58
C GLY A 93 10.78 -0.39 21.39
N ASN A 94 10.33 -0.68 20.16
CA ASN A 94 11.19 -0.55 18.99
C ASN A 94 11.44 0.93 18.62
N THR A 95 12.55 1.18 17.94
CA THR A 95 12.85 2.49 17.36
C THR A 95 12.38 2.48 15.91
N PHE A 96 11.57 3.47 15.54
CA PHE A 96 11.09 3.63 14.17
C PHE A 96 11.53 5.00 13.67
N TYR A 97 12.12 5.06 12.47
CA TYR A 97 12.56 6.33 11.87
C TYR A 97 13.50 7.16 12.78
N GLY A 98 14.30 6.48 13.62
CA GLY A 98 15.18 7.12 14.60
C GLY A 98 14.49 7.61 15.88
N THR A 99 13.17 7.43 15.99
CA THR A 99 12.35 7.85 17.13
C THR A 99 11.98 6.64 17.97
N LYS A 100 12.35 6.66 19.26
CA LYS A 100 11.84 5.71 20.25
C LYS A 100 10.42 6.09 20.65
N GLN A 101 9.56 5.10 20.87
CA GLN A 101 8.19 5.32 21.35
C GLN A 101 7.38 6.26 20.44
N ILE A 102 7.45 6.06 19.12
CA ILE A 102 6.66 6.83 18.15
C ILE A 102 5.14 6.69 18.37
N PHE A 103 4.73 5.58 18.97
CA PHE A 103 3.35 5.35 19.39
C PHE A 103 3.16 5.75 20.86
N SER A 104 2.24 6.69 21.11
CA SER A 104 1.92 7.16 22.45
C SER A 104 1.36 6.02 23.32
N PRO A 105 1.65 6.00 24.63
CA PRO A 105 1.12 4.99 25.54
C PRO A 105 -0.42 4.89 25.54
N GLN A 106 -1.11 6.04 25.43
CA GLN A 106 -2.58 6.09 25.41
C GLN A 106 -3.14 5.48 24.12
N PHE A 107 -2.49 5.73 22.98
CA PHE A 107 -2.85 5.08 21.72
C PHE A 107 -2.64 3.57 21.80
N LEU A 108 -1.50 3.11 22.33
CA LEU A 108 -1.22 1.68 22.48
C LEU A 108 -2.20 0.96 23.42
N ALA A 109 -2.62 1.60 24.51
CA ALA A 109 -3.64 1.06 25.41
C ALA A 109 -5.02 0.90 24.73
N TRP A 110 -5.38 1.83 23.84
CA TRP A 110 -6.57 1.68 23.00
C TRP A 110 -6.38 0.57 21.97
N LEU A 111 -5.22 0.55 21.29
CA LEU A 111 -4.90 -0.41 20.23
C LEU A 111 -4.88 -1.85 20.73
N GLU A 112 -4.45 -2.10 21.97
CA GLU A 112 -4.45 -3.44 22.59
C GLU A 112 -5.84 -4.11 22.56
N ASN A 113 -6.90 -3.31 22.64
CA ASN A 113 -8.29 -3.79 22.65
C ASN A 113 -8.96 -3.71 21.27
N PHE A 114 -8.25 -3.25 20.24
CA PHE A 114 -8.77 -3.05 18.90
C PHE A 114 -9.21 -4.36 18.23
N GLN A 115 -10.29 -4.28 17.46
CA GLN A 115 -10.81 -5.36 16.63
C GLN A 115 -11.32 -4.76 15.32
N LEU A 116 -11.24 -5.52 14.23
CA LEU A 116 -11.84 -5.08 12.98
C LEU A 116 -13.38 -5.05 13.11
N PRO A 117 -14.05 -3.97 12.66
CA PRO A 117 -15.49 -3.81 12.77
C PRO A 117 -16.24 -4.75 11.82
N GLU A 118 -17.58 -4.68 11.81
CA GLU A 118 -18.40 -5.38 10.83
C GLU A 118 -18.16 -4.90 9.39
N TYR A 119 -18.61 -5.70 8.44
CA TYR A 119 -18.51 -5.43 7.00
C TYR A 119 -19.80 -5.85 6.30
N GLU A 120 -20.05 -5.25 5.15
CA GLU A 120 -21.16 -5.60 4.27
C GLU A 120 -20.59 -6.29 3.03
N LEU A 121 -21.01 -7.53 2.76
CA LEU A 121 -20.56 -8.30 1.61
C LEU A 121 -21.76 -8.82 0.82
N THR A 122 -21.86 -8.41 -0.45
CA THR A 122 -22.84 -8.97 -1.38
C THR A 122 -22.20 -9.31 -2.73
N LYS A 123 -22.89 -10.11 -3.54
CA LYS A 123 -22.50 -10.47 -4.90
C LYS A 123 -23.45 -9.81 -5.89
N ARG A 124 -22.89 -9.07 -6.86
CA ARG A 124 -23.65 -8.44 -7.96
C ARG A 124 -22.84 -8.56 -9.26
N ASP A 125 -23.48 -8.98 -10.34
CA ASP A 125 -22.91 -9.01 -11.70
C ASP A 125 -21.52 -9.69 -11.81
N GLY A 126 -21.31 -10.78 -11.05
CA GLY A 126 -20.04 -11.52 -11.00
C GLY A 126 -18.93 -10.82 -10.21
N GLN A 127 -19.24 -9.75 -9.47
CA GLN A 127 -18.32 -9.02 -8.60
C GLN A 127 -18.77 -9.10 -7.13
N PHE A 128 -17.84 -8.77 -6.23
CA PHE A 128 -18.16 -8.51 -4.82
C PHE A 128 -18.37 -7.02 -4.60
N GLU A 129 -19.46 -6.67 -3.92
CA GLU A 129 -19.68 -5.37 -3.30
C GLU A 129 -19.31 -5.54 -1.82
N LEU A 130 -18.17 -4.99 -1.42
CA LEU A 130 -17.60 -5.11 -0.07
C LEU A 130 -17.37 -3.72 0.52
N HIS A 131 -18.08 -3.43 1.62
CA HIS A 131 -18.06 -2.14 2.29
C HIS A 131 -17.74 -2.30 3.78
N PHE A 132 -17.06 -1.30 4.35
CA PHE A 132 -16.69 -1.24 5.76
C PHE A 132 -17.15 0.11 6.35
N PRO A 133 -18.43 0.24 6.73
CA PRO A 133 -18.94 1.44 7.40
C PRO A 133 -18.56 1.45 8.88
N GLY A 134 -18.38 2.65 9.45
CA GLY A 134 -18.08 2.82 10.87
C GLY A 134 -17.15 4.01 11.13
N LYS A 135 -16.59 4.04 12.35
CA LYS A 135 -15.61 5.08 12.71
C LYS A 135 -14.35 4.92 11.89
N TRP A 136 -13.78 6.03 11.43
CA TRP A 136 -12.58 6.02 10.60
C TRP A 136 -11.40 5.33 11.29
N VAL A 137 -11.27 5.57 12.60
CA VAL A 137 -10.29 4.92 13.48
C VAL A 137 -10.43 3.39 13.50
N GLU A 138 -11.58 2.84 13.12
CA GLU A 138 -11.82 1.41 13.06
C GLU A 138 -11.70 0.88 11.62
N THR A 139 -12.35 1.56 10.67
CA THR A 139 -12.46 1.10 9.29
C THR A 139 -11.17 1.26 8.49
N THR A 140 -10.28 2.19 8.85
CA THR A 140 -8.98 2.39 8.15
C THR A 140 -8.12 1.12 8.11
N MET A 141 -8.25 0.26 9.12
CA MET A 141 -7.49 -0.99 9.26
C MET A 141 -7.99 -2.12 8.36
N TRP A 142 -9.15 -1.98 7.70
CA TRP A 142 -9.68 -3.02 6.80
C TRP A 142 -8.97 -3.10 5.44
N GLU A 143 -8.40 -2.00 4.94
CA GLU A 143 -7.85 -1.92 3.57
C GLU A 143 -6.87 -3.06 3.26
N ILE A 144 -5.85 -3.22 4.10
CA ILE A 144 -4.75 -4.16 3.83
C ILE A 144 -5.18 -5.62 4.06
N PRO A 145 -5.81 -5.99 5.20
CA PRO A 145 -6.28 -7.36 5.42
C PRO A 145 -7.26 -7.83 4.35
N ALA A 146 -8.25 -7.01 3.97
CA ALA A 146 -9.24 -7.41 2.98
C ALA A 146 -8.62 -7.60 1.59
N LEU A 147 -7.72 -6.70 1.16
CA LEU A 147 -6.99 -6.88 -0.10
C LEU A 147 -6.08 -8.12 -0.08
N ALA A 148 -5.39 -8.39 1.03
CA ALA A 148 -4.56 -9.58 1.17
C ALA A 148 -5.40 -10.87 1.13
N ILE A 149 -6.58 -10.88 1.77
CA ILE A 149 -7.54 -12.00 1.73
C ILE A 149 -7.97 -12.28 0.28
N ILE A 150 -8.47 -11.27 -0.43
CA ILE A 150 -9.01 -11.45 -1.78
C ILE A 150 -7.91 -11.94 -2.74
N ASN A 151 -6.71 -11.34 -2.68
CA ASN A 151 -5.61 -11.74 -3.57
C ASN A 151 -5.08 -13.15 -3.26
N GLU A 152 -4.99 -13.53 -1.98
CA GLU A 152 -4.55 -14.88 -1.63
C GLU A 152 -5.63 -15.93 -1.92
N LEU A 153 -6.92 -15.64 -1.73
CA LEU A 153 -8.02 -16.52 -2.15
C LEU A 153 -8.01 -16.74 -3.66
N ARG A 154 -7.80 -15.69 -4.45
CA ARG A 154 -7.65 -15.80 -5.90
C ARG A 154 -6.45 -16.68 -6.28
N SER A 155 -5.32 -16.51 -5.60
CA SER A 155 -4.13 -17.34 -5.82
C SER A 155 -4.39 -18.81 -5.47
N ARG A 156 -5.10 -19.08 -4.36
CA ARG A 156 -5.53 -20.43 -3.97
C ARG A 156 -6.48 -21.05 -4.99
N ALA A 157 -7.45 -20.28 -5.49
CA ALA A 157 -8.37 -20.71 -6.53
C ALA A 157 -7.65 -21.04 -7.84
N ALA A 158 -6.72 -20.18 -8.28
CA ALA A 158 -5.92 -20.40 -9.49
C ALA A 158 -5.05 -21.66 -9.40
N MET A 159 -4.59 -22.02 -8.20
CA MET A 159 -3.77 -23.22 -7.97
C MET A 159 -4.61 -24.47 -7.62
N LYS A 160 -5.94 -24.33 -7.50
CA LYS A 160 -6.83 -25.42 -7.11
C LYS A 160 -6.77 -26.54 -8.16
N GLY A 161 -6.50 -27.76 -7.70
CA GLY A 161 -6.38 -28.94 -8.58
C GLY A 161 -5.00 -29.11 -9.23
N MET A 162 -4.04 -28.21 -9.01
CA MET A 162 -2.65 -28.46 -9.41
C MET A 162 -2.04 -29.60 -8.58
N GLY A 163 -1.44 -30.58 -9.24
CA GLY A 163 -0.68 -31.62 -8.56
C GLY A 163 0.59 -31.07 -7.90
N ARG A 164 1.09 -31.76 -6.87
CA ARG A 164 2.29 -31.34 -6.11
C ARG A 164 3.47 -30.95 -7.00
N PHE A 165 3.80 -31.76 -8.01
CA PHE A 165 4.92 -31.47 -8.91
C PHE A 165 4.69 -30.22 -9.77
N ALA A 166 3.46 -29.94 -10.18
CA ALA A 166 3.13 -28.72 -10.92
C ALA A 166 3.31 -27.48 -10.04
N LEU A 167 2.95 -27.56 -8.75
CA LEU A 167 3.19 -26.51 -7.76
C LEU A 167 4.69 -26.31 -7.50
N ASP A 168 5.47 -27.38 -7.39
CA ASP A 168 6.93 -27.29 -7.24
C ASP A 168 7.55 -26.55 -8.42
N VAL A 169 7.16 -26.89 -9.66
CA VAL A 169 7.64 -26.23 -10.88
C VAL A 169 7.19 -24.75 -10.93
N LEU A 170 5.94 -24.46 -10.58
CA LEU A 170 5.41 -23.10 -10.51
C LEU A 170 6.26 -22.21 -9.60
N TYR A 171 6.47 -22.64 -8.35
CA TYR A 171 7.25 -21.88 -7.39
C TYR A 171 8.73 -21.85 -7.73
N ALA A 172 9.32 -22.92 -8.29
CA ALA A 172 10.72 -22.90 -8.71
C ALA A 172 10.96 -21.83 -9.79
N ARG A 173 10.07 -21.73 -10.79
CA ARG A 173 10.13 -20.71 -11.84
C ARG A 173 9.91 -19.29 -11.30
N ALA A 174 8.94 -19.12 -10.40
CA ALA A 174 8.71 -17.83 -9.74
C ALA A 174 9.94 -17.39 -8.93
N LYS A 175 10.57 -18.30 -8.19
CA LYS A 175 11.80 -18.02 -7.41
C LYS A 175 12.96 -17.60 -8.31
N ALA A 176 13.18 -18.33 -9.40
CA ALA A 176 14.21 -18.00 -10.39
C ALA A 176 13.99 -16.60 -10.98
N ARG A 177 12.75 -16.30 -11.40
CA ARG A 177 12.39 -14.97 -11.93
C ARG A 177 12.64 -13.85 -10.91
N THR A 178 12.25 -14.03 -9.64
CA THR A 178 12.53 -13.04 -8.60
C THR A 178 14.04 -12.85 -8.41
N TRP A 179 14.82 -13.94 -8.41
CA TRP A 179 16.27 -13.88 -8.25
C TRP A 179 16.98 -13.17 -9.41
N GLU A 180 16.55 -13.38 -10.65
CA GLU A 180 17.06 -12.66 -11.82
C GLU A 180 16.91 -11.14 -11.67
N LYS A 181 15.78 -10.68 -11.13
CA LYS A 181 15.56 -9.26 -10.84
C LYS A 181 16.45 -8.75 -9.72
N VAL A 182 16.69 -9.56 -8.69
CA VAL A 182 17.62 -9.24 -7.60
C VAL A 182 19.04 -9.05 -8.13
N GLU A 183 19.54 -9.97 -8.96
CA GLU A 183 20.87 -9.86 -9.59
C GLU A 183 21.00 -8.62 -10.47
N ARG A 184 19.92 -8.24 -11.18
CA ARG A 184 19.87 -7.01 -11.98
C ARG A 184 19.97 -5.77 -11.10
N LEU A 185 19.15 -5.67 -10.05
CA LEU A 185 19.11 -4.51 -9.15
C LEU A 185 20.39 -4.37 -8.30
N LYS A 186 21.06 -5.48 -8.00
CA LYS A 186 22.34 -5.51 -7.28
C LYS A 186 23.46 -4.75 -8.00
N GLN A 187 23.35 -4.54 -9.32
CA GLN A 187 24.31 -3.77 -10.10
C GLN A 187 24.22 -2.26 -9.87
N LEU A 188 23.19 -1.78 -9.15
CA LEU A 188 22.97 -0.36 -8.90
C LEU A 188 23.58 0.04 -7.54
N PRO A 189 24.74 0.71 -7.49
CA PRO A 189 25.41 1.05 -6.24
C PRO A 189 24.54 1.99 -5.40
N ASN A 190 24.50 1.84 -4.08
CA ASN A 190 23.71 2.71 -3.20
C ASN A 190 22.18 2.73 -3.47
N LEU A 191 21.64 1.76 -4.24
CA LEU A 191 20.20 1.58 -4.35
C LEU A 191 19.57 1.48 -2.95
N LYS A 192 18.40 2.09 -2.78
CA LYS A 192 17.59 1.98 -1.58
C LYS A 192 16.20 1.51 -1.98
N ILE A 193 15.85 0.31 -1.57
CA ILE A 193 14.60 -0.36 -1.96
C ILE A 193 13.95 -1.01 -0.74
N SER A 194 12.62 -1.00 -0.70
CA SER A 194 11.84 -1.66 0.33
C SER A 194 10.75 -2.54 -0.27
N ASP A 195 10.34 -3.57 0.47
CA ASP A 195 9.11 -4.31 0.15
C ASP A 195 7.88 -3.44 0.46
N PHE A 196 6.97 -3.35 -0.51
CA PHE A 196 5.70 -2.62 -0.40
C PHE A 196 4.52 -3.46 -0.93
N GLY A 197 4.67 -4.78 -0.96
CA GLY A 197 3.80 -5.68 -1.71
C GLY A 197 2.66 -6.31 -0.93
N THR A 198 2.42 -5.94 0.33
CA THR A 198 1.45 -6.62 1.23
C THR A 198 0.07 -6.76 0.62
N ARG A 199 -0.51 -5.65 0.16
CA ARG A 199 -1.92 -5.58 -0.29
C ARG A 199 -2.23 -6.42 -1.53
N ARG A 200 -1.22 -6.74 -2.35
CA ARG A 200 -1.39 -7.47 -3.62
C ARG A 200 -0.55 -8.74 -3.70
N ARG A 201 0.03 -9.18 -2.58
CA ARG A 201 0.86 -10.38 -2.54
C ARG A 201 0.09 -11.62 -3.03
N HIS A 202 0.82 -12.53 -3.66
CA HIS A 202 0.32 -13.86 -4.01
C HIS A 202 -0.11 -14.64 -2.76
N SER A 203 0.72 -14.63 -1.71
CA SER A 203 0.37 -15.15 -0.39
C SER A 203 1.32 -14.60 0.67
N PHE A 204 0.95 -14.72 1.95
CA PHE A 204 1.81 -14.33 3.08
C PHE A 204 3.20 -14.99 3.01
N LEU A 205 3.24 -16.30 2.76
CA LEU A 205 4.49 -17.06 2.73
C LEU A 205 5.36 -16.70 1.53
N TRP A 206 4.74 -16.36 0.41
CA TRP A 206 5.47 -15.90 -0.76
C TRP A 206 6.09 -14.51 -0.52
N GLN A 207 5.36 -13.57 0.09
CA GLN A 207 5.91 -12.27 0.48
C GLN A 207 7.10 -12.45 1.43
N ARG A 208 6.97 -13.30 2.47
CA ARG A 208 8.08 -13.61 3.37
C ARG A 208 9.31 -14.13 2.61
N TRP A 209 9.13 -15.09 1.70
CA TRP A 209 10.23 -15.61 0.89
C TRP A 209 10.87 -14.53 0.02
N CYS A 210 10.09 -13.63 -0.59
CA CYS A 210 10.62 -12.52 -1.37
C CYS A 210 11.47 -11.57 -0.50
N VAL A 211 10.98 -11.20 0.67
CA VAL A 211 11.72 -10.34 1.62
C VAL A 211 13.04 -10.99 2.04
N GLU A 212 13.03 -12.28 2.36
CA GLU A 212 14.25 -13.04 2.69
C GLU A 212 15.24 -13.06 1.51
N ALA A 213 14.76 -13.30 0.28
CA ALA A 213 15.58 -13.31 -0.92
C ALA A 213 16.20 -11.94 -1.23
N LEU A 214 15.44 -10.85 -1.05
CA LEU A 214 15.96 -9.48 -1.20
C LEU A 214 17.00 -9.17 -0.11
N LYS A 215 16.77 -9.60 1.13
CA LYS A 215 17.72 -9.39 2.23
C LYS A 215 19.06 -10.07 1.94
N GLU A 216 19.03 -11.30 1.43
CA GLU A 216 20.22 -12.05 1.05
C GLU A 216 20.93 -11.47 -0.19
N GLY A 217 20.17 -11.15 -1.25
CA GLY A 217 20.76 -10.75 -2.52
C GLY A 217 21.19 -9.27 -2.61
N LEU A 218 20.45 -8.37 -1.96
CA LEU A 218 20.67 -6.91 -2.03
C LEU A 218 21.41 -6.35 -0.81
N GLY A 219 21.46 -7.07 0.32
CA GLY A 219 22.10 -6.60 1.55
C GLY A 219 21.59 -5.22 1.99
N ASP A 220 22.49 -4.27 2.21
CA ASP A 220 22.20 -2.91 2.69
C ASP A 220 21.38 -2.04 1.72
N ALA A 221 21.17 -2.50 0.48
CA ALA A 221 20.25 -1.86 -0.44
C ALA A 221 18.78 -2.11 -0.06
N LEU A 222 18.46 -3.25 0.58
CA LEU A 222 17.15 -3.47 1.19
C LEU A 222 17.04 -2.64 2.47
N THR A 223 16.24 -1.58 2.45
CA THR A 223 16.08 -0.68 3.59
C THR A 223 15.03 -1.15 4.59
N GLY A 224 14.15 -2.08 4.21
CA GLY A 224 13.09 -2.59 5.08
C GLY A 224 11.86 -3.10 4.32
N THR A 225 10.75 -3.25 5.04
CA THR A 225 9.44 -3.66 4.50
C THR A 225 8.34 -2.80 5.11
N SER A 226 7.27 -2.53 4.37
CA SER A 226 6.08 -1.94 4.99
C SER A 226 5.32 -2.90 5.87
N ASN A 227 5.43 -4.21 5.65
CA ASN A 227 4.69 -5.19 6.44
C ASN A 227 5.25 -5.25 7.87
N VAL A 228 4.46 -4.79 8.85
CA VAL A 228 4.94 -4.61 10.23
C VAL A 228 5.28 -5.95 10.89
N LEU A 229 4.50 -6.99 10.59
CA LEU A 229 4.77 -8.35 11.08
C LEU A 229 6.08 -8.90 10.50
N LEU A 230 6.34 -8.70 9.20
CA LEU A 230 7.61 -9.14 8.60
C LEU A 230 8.79 -8.31 9.10
N ALA A 231 8.62 -7.00 9.31
CA ALA A 231 9.64 -6.16 9.92
C ALA A 231 10.05 -6.70 11.31
N MET A 232 9.05 -7.01 12.15
CA MET A 232 9.25 -7.63 13.46
C MET A 232 9.90 -9.02 13.36
N ASP A 233 9.43 -9.89 12.47
CA ASP A 233 9.87 -11.28 12.38
C ASP A 233 11.28 -11.43 11.76
N THR A 234 11.75 -10.43 11.01
CA THR A 234 12.99 -10.51 10.23
C THR A 234 14.03 -9.46 10.61
N ASP A 235 13.82 -8.74 11.73
CA ASP A 235 14.68 -7.65 12.20
C ASP A 235 14.99 -6.64 11.08
N LEU A 236 13.94 -6.25 10.34
CA LEU A 236 14.00 -5.20 9.32
C LEU A 236 13.30 -3.93 9.83
N GLU A 237 13.66 -2.79 9.28
CA GLU A 237 12.93 -1.55 9.53
C GLU A 237 11.50 -1.62 8.97
N ALA A 238 10.53 -1.18 9.76
CA ALA A 238 9.15 -0.99 9.32
C ALA A 238 9.02 0.36 8.61
N LEU A 239 8.61 0.35 7.34
CA LEU A 239 8.60 1.53 6.48
C LEU A 239 7.18 1.97 6.09
N GLY A 240 6.89 3.26 6.23
CA GLY A 240 5.62 3.86 5.85
C GLY A 240 5.65 5.38 5.98
N THR A 241 4.76 6.06 5.25
CA THR A 241 4.54 7.51 5.33
C THR A 241 3.06 7.76 5.64
N ASN A 242 2.40 8.68 4.95
CA ASN A 242 0.94 8.79 4.88
C ASN A 242 0.39 8.20 3.54
N ALA A 243 -0.93 8.18 3.38
CA ALA A 243 -1.63 7.73 2.18
C ALA A 243 -2.82 8.62 1.83
N HIS A 244 -3.35 8.47 0.61
CA HIS A 244 -4.42 9.31 0.06
C HIS A 244 -5.71 9.34 0.89
N GLU A 245 -5.96 8.38 1.79
CA GLU A 245 -7.17 8.43 2.62
C GLU A 245 -7.26 9.70 3.45
N LEU A 246 -6.12 10.24 3.93
CA LEU A 246 -6.11 11.45 4.75
C LEU A 246 -6.63 12.66 3.97
N PRO A 247 -6.04 13.07 2.82
CA PRO A 247 -6.59 14.16 2.03
C PRO A 247 -7.98 13.85 1.45
N MET A 248 -8.29 12.58 1.14
CA MET A 248 -9.65 12.21 0.68
C MET A 248 -10.71 12.49 1.75
N VAL A 249 -10.46 12.12 3.01
CA VAL A 249 -11.40 12.38 4.13
C VAL A 249 -11.45 13.86 4.45
N ALA A 250 -10.30 14.54 4.58
CA ALA A 250 -10.27 15.98 4.85
C ALA A 250 -11.02 16.78 3.78
N ALA A 251 -10.86 16.44 2.50
CA ALA A 251 -11.58 17.06 1.39
C ALA A 251 -13.08 16.81 1.44
N ALA A 252 -13.51 15.57 1.76
CA ALA A 252 -14.92 15.25 1.91
C ALA A 252 -15.57 16.01 3.06
N LEU A 253 -14.82 16.25 4.15
CA LEU A 253 -15.28 17.02 5.31
C LEU A 253 -15.24 18.54 5.10
N ALA A 254 -14.47 19.03 4.13
CA ALA A 254 -14.31 20.45 3.87
C ALA A 254 -15.63 21.14 3.46
N GLU A 255 -15.85 22.34 3.98
CA GLU A 255 -17.04 23.14 3.70
C GLU A 255 -16.73 24.26 2.71
N GLY A 256 -17.31 24.17 1.51
CA GLY A 256 -17.06 25.10 0.41
C GLY A 256 -15.75 24.82 -0.34
N ASP A 257 -15.58 25.51 -1.46
CA ASP A 257 -14.49 25.22 -2.41
C ASP A 257 -13.13 25.73 -1.93
N GLU A 258 -13.10 26.75 -1.06
CA GLU A 258 -11.85 27.24 -0.46
C GLU A 258 -11.28 26.26 0.56
N ALA A 259 -12.10 25.76 1.49
CA ALA A 259 -11.67 24.73 2.42
C ALA A 259 -11.29 23.44 1.69
N LEU A 260 -12.01 23.10 0.62
CA LEU A 260 -11.67 21.95 -0.24
C LEU A 260 -10.28 22.13 -0.86
N ARG A 261 -9.98 23.29 -1.45
CA ARG A 261 -8.66 23.59 -2.03
C ARG A 261 -7.53 23.50 -1.00
N MET A 262 -7.79 23.91 0.23
CA MET A 262 -6.80 23.90 1.31
C MET A 262 -6.65 22.53 2.01
N SER A 263 -7.60 21.61 1.83
CA SER A 263 -7.59 20.30 2.50
C SER A 263 -6.30 19.47 2.35
N PRO A 264 -5.57 19.47 1.21
CA PRO A 264 -4.32 18.71 1.10
C PRO A 264 -3.23 19.24 2.04
N TYR A 265 -3.19 20.55 2.28
CA TYR A 265 -2.18 21.20 3.11
C TYR A 265 -2.52 21.09 4.60
N ALA A 266 -3.81 21.20 4.96
CA ALA A 266 -4.28 21.00 6.33
C ALA A 266 -3.86 19.61 6.86
N VAL A 267 -3.96 18.57 6.02
CA VAL A 267 -3.52 17.22 6.36
C VAL A 267 -2.01 17.13 6.60
N LEU A 268 -1.21 17.91 5.87
CA LEU A 268 0.24 17.96 6.08
C LEU A 268 0.56 18.61 7.43
N GLU A 269 -0.12 19.70 7.80
CA GLU A 269 0.02 20.33 9.11
C GLU A 269 -0.35 19.37 10.24
N ASP A 270 -1.48 18.66 10.13
CA ASP A 270 -1.88 17.63 11.08
C ASP A 270 -0.85 16.51 11.20
N TRP A 271 -0.35 16.01 10.08
CA TRP A 271 0.68 14.97 10.06
C TRP A 271 1.97 15.44 10.74
N GLN A 272 2.37 16.69 10.48
CA GLN A 272 3.56 17.31 11.08
C GLN A 272 3.41 17.53 12.59
N SER A 273 2.18 17.63 13.11
CA SER A 273 1.94 17.70 14.56
C SER A 273 2.24 16.40 15.31
N TYR A 274 2.21 15.25 14.61
CA TYR A 274 2.53 13.93 15.18
C TYR A 274 3.92 13.44 14.80
N TYR A 275 4.38 13.73 13.59
CA TYR A 275 5.55 13.11 13.00
C TYR A 275 6.49 14.15 12.38
N GLY A 276 7.80 13.88 12.44
CA GLY A 276 8.84 14.76 11.90
C GLY A 276 9.92 14.00 11.13
N GLY A 277 10.96 14.72 10.73
CA GLY A 277 12.13 14.15 10.07
C GLY A 277 11.77 13.36 8.81
N ASN A 278 12.25 12.11 8.72
CA ASN A 278 12.07 11.26 7.53
C ASN A 278 10.62 10.82 7.27
N LEU A 279 9.67 11.13 8.16
CA LEU A 279 8.23 10.92 7.94
C LEU A 279 7.54 12.12 7.26
N LEU A 280 8.23 13.25 7.10
CA LEU A 280 7.74 14.41 6.34
C LEU A 280 7.90 14.16 4.83
N ILE A 281 7.05 13.27 4.30
CA ILE A 281 6.96 12.94 2.88
C ILE A 281 5.62 13.40 2.32
N VAL A 282 5.65 14.29 1.34
CA VAL A 282 4.47 14.85 0.69
C VAL A 282 3.93 13.86 -0.35
N LEU A 283 2.61 13.69 -0.39
CA LEU A 283 1.89 12.86 -1.37
C LEU A 283 0.97 13.78 -2.20
N PRO A 284 1.46 14.37 -3.30
CA PRO A 284 0.81 15.51 -3.95
C PRO A 284 -0.38 15.11 -4.85
N ASP A 285 -0.45 13.84 -5.26
CA ASP A 285 -1.33 13.38 -6.35
C ASP A 285 -2.76 13.03 -5.89
N ALA A 286 -3.20 13.43 -4.70
CA ALA A 286 -4.58 13.17 -4.26
C ALA A 286 -5.59 13.80 -5.24
N PHE A 287 -5.35 15.06 -5.60
CA PHE A 287 -6.22 15.85 -6.49
C PHE A 287 -5.48 16.43 -7.70
N GLY A 288 -4.29 15.89 -8.01
CA GLY A 288 -3.42 16.35 -9.09
C GLY A 288 -2.19 17.10 -8.56
N THR A 289 -1.02 16.61 -8.94
CA THR A 289 0.29 17.12 -8.53
C THR A 289 0.52 18.54 -9.00
N ALA A 290 0.12 18.88 -10.23
CA ALA A 290 0.29 20.24 -10.77
C ALA A 290 -0.44 21.28 -9.90
N SER A 291 -1.73 21.05 -9.63
CA SER A 291 -2.56 21.90 -8.76
C SER A 291 -1.98 22.03 -7.35
N PHE A 292 -1.50 20.91 -6.79
CA PHE A 292 -0.86 20.88 -5.48
C PHE A 292 0.42 21.75 -5.46
N LEU A 293 1.32 21.60 -6.43
CA LEU A 293 2.60 22.32 -6.43
C LEU A 293 2.45 23.82 -6.70
N GLU A 294 1.49 24.19 -7.54
CA GLU A 294 1.17 25.60 -7.87
C GLU A 294 0.72 26.37 -6.62
N ASN A 295 -0.16 25.76 -5.81
CA ASN A 295 -0.80 26.41 -4.67
C ASN A 295 -0.10 26.12 -3.33
N ALA A 296 0.94 25.28 -3.32
CA ALA A 296 1.60 24.87 -2.10
C ALA A 296 2.23 26.06 -1.34
N PRO A 297 1.90 26.23 -0.04
CA PRO A 297 2.62 27.14 0.84
C PRO A 297 4.13 26.87 0.84
N ASP A 298 4.94 27.91 1.07
CA ASP A 298 6.40 27.80 0.95
C ASP A 298 7.01 26.73 1.87
N TRP A 299 6.48 26.57 3.08
CA TRP A 299 6.95 25.58 4.06
C TRP A 299 6.83 24.12 3.57
N VAL A 300 5.97 23.84 2.58
CA VAL A 300 5.86 22.49 1.98
C VAL A 300 7.18 22.10 1.32
N ALA A 301 7.95 23.06 0.81
CA ALA A 301 9.28 22.80 0.25
C ALA A 301 10.31 22.39 1.32
N ASP A 302 10.05 22.63 2.60
CA ASP A 302 10.97 22.27 3.70
C ASP A 302 10.82 20.82 4.15
N TRP A 303 9.73 20.15 3.77
CA TRP A 303 9.55 18.72 4.00
C TRP A 303 10.71 17.90 3.40
N THR A 304 10.96 16.73 4.00
CA THR A 304 12.10 15.87 3.67
C THR A 304 12.06 15.40 2.23
N GLY A 305 10.86 15.11 1.72
CA GLY A 305 10.71 14.52 0.40
C GLY A 305 9.28 14.47 -0.11
N PHE A 306 9.13 13.90 -1.30
CA PHE A 306 7.85 13.69 -1.97
C PHE A 306 7.76 12.25 -2.48
N ARG A 307 6.53 11.74 -2.59
CA ARG A 307 6.21 10.45 -3.19
C ARG A 307 5.27 10.64 -4.38
N PRO A 308 5.77 10.77 -5.63
CA PRO A 308 4.91 10.74 -6.80
C PRO A 308 4.31 9.33 -6.99
N ASP A 309 2.98 9.22 -6.93
CA ASP A 309 2.27 7.92 -6.88
C ASP A 309 1.23 7.72 -8.01
N SER A 310 1.17 8.63 -8.99
CA SER A 310 0.35 8.39 -10.19
C SER A 310 0.81 8.99 -11.52
N ALA A 311 1.95 9.69 -11.53
CA ALA A 311 2.67 10.08 -12.74
C ALA A 311 3.85 9.13 -13.01
N PRO A 312 4.33 9.01 -14.27
CA PRO A 312 5.56 8.28 -14.57
C PRO A 312 6.72 8.77 -13.69
N ALA A 313 7.54 7.84 -13.18
CA ALA A 313 8.58 8.15 -12.19
C ALA A 313 9.52 9.30 -12.60
N ILE A 314 9.98 9.31 -13.86
CA ILE A 314 10.86 10.37 -14.37
C ILE A 314 10.11 11.71 -14.47
N GLU A 315 8.91 11.72 -15.06
CA GLU A 315 8.14 12.96 -15.22
C GLU A 315 7.77 13.58 -13.85
N GLY A 316 7.21 12.78 -12.95
CA GLY A 316 6.84 13.24 -11.61
C GLY A 316 8.05 13.71 -10.80
N GLY A 317 9.17 12.98 -10.88
CA GLY A 317 10.41 13.36 -10.21
C GLY A 317 11.01 14.68 -10.71
N GLU A 318 10.99 14.92 -12.03
CA GLU A 318 11.47 16.18 -12.61
C GLU A 318 10.61 17.38 -12.19
N LYS A 319 9.28 17.24 -12.19
CA LYS A 319 8.36 18.29 -11.75
C LYS A 319 8.62 18.69 -10.29
N ILE A 320 8.83 17.71 -9.41
CA ILE A 320 9.12 17.97 -7.99
C ILE A 320 10.52 18.59 -7.82
N ILE A 321 11.52 18.15 -8.57
CA ILE A 321 12.86 18.77 -8.56
C ILE A 321 12.80 20.24 -8.97
N GLN A 322 12.01 20.56 -10.01
CA GLN A 322 11.79 21.92 -10.45
C GLN A 322 11.12 22.75 -9.34
N PHE A 323 10.08 22.23 -8.70
CA PHE A 323 9.40 22.87 -7.57
C PHE A 323 10.37 23.27 -6.44
N TRP A 324 11.28 22.37 -6.04
CA TRP A 324 12.28 22.70 -5.02
C TRP A 324 13.24 23.79 -5.48
N ARG A 325 13.71 23.73 -6.73
CA ARG A 325 14.63 24.74 -7.30
C ARG A 325 13.98 26.12 -7.35
N GLU A 326 12.74 26.21 -7.80
CA GLU A 326 11.98 27.47 -7.87
C GLU A 326 11.77 28.09 -6.49
N ARG A 327 11.67 27.26 -5.45
CA ARG A 327 11.58 27.69 -4.04
C ARG A 327 12.94 27.77 -3.34
N GLY A 328 14.06 27.68 -4.07
CA GLY A 328 15.40 27.86 -3.49
C GLY A 328 15.89 26.75 -2.56
N ARG A 329 15.31 25.54 -2.62
CA ARG A 329 15.75 24.36 -1.87
C ARG A 329 16.64 23.47 -2.75
N ASP A 330 17.75 22.96 -2.22
CA ASP A 330 18.64 22.05 -2.97
C ASP A 330 18.02 20.64 -3.07
N PRO A 331 17.69 20.15 -4.27
CA PRO A 331 17.11 18.82 -4.44
C PRO A 331 18.01 17.69 -3.95
N ARG A 332 19.33 17.89 -3.89
CA ARG A 332 20.29 16.86 -3.42
C ARG A 332 20.10 16.49 -1.95
N GLU A 333 19.54 17.40 -1.17
CA GLU A 333 19.21 17.18 0.25
C GLU A 333 17.82 16.55 0.44
N LYS A 334 17.00 16.58 -0.61
CA LYS A 334 15.62 16.08 -0.61
C LYS A 334 15.56 14.60 -1.01
N LEU A 335 14.39 14.00 -0.78
CA LEU A 335 14.11 12.59 -1.07
C LEU A 335 12.93 12.46 -2.03
N LEU A 336 13.10 11.64 -3.07
CA LEU A 336 11.99 11.09 -3.85
C LEU A 336 11.78 9.63 -3.48
N ILE A 337 10.52 9.28 -3.17
CA ILE A 337 10.10 7.90 -2.99
C ILE A 337 9.26 7.49 -4.19
N PHE A 338 9.73 6.52 -4.98
CA PHE A 338 8.97 5.98 -6.11
C PHE A 338 8.28 4.69 -5.67
N SER A 339 6.96 4.59 -5.83
CA SER A 339 6.17 3.42 -5.37
C SER A 339 5.05 2.95 -6.29
N ASP A 340 4.76 3.68 -7.37
CA ASP A 340 3.64 3.36 -8.27
C ASP A 340 4.04 2.30 -9.32
N GLY A 341 3.59 1.06 -9.11
CA GLY A 341 3.62 0.02 -10.15
C GLY A 341 5.00 -0.34 -10.71
N LEU A 342 6.05 -0.22 -9.89
CA LEU A 342 7.44 -0.41 -10.33
C LEU A 342 7.78 -1.87 -10.66
N ASP A 343 8.54 -2.06 -11.74
CA ASP A 343 9.31 -3.26 -12.05
C ASP A 343 10.84 -2.99 -12.00
N ALA A 344 11.66 -4.02 -12.17
CA ALA A 344 13.12 -3.86 -12.09
C ALA A 344 13.69 -2.91 -13.16
N GLU A 345 13.06 -2.79 -14.34
CA GLU A 345 13.53 -1.93 -15.42
C GLU A 345 13.22 -0.46 -15.17
N THR A 346 12.00 -0.18 -14.73
CA THR A 346 11.55 1.17 -14.34
C THR A 346 12.35 1.69 -13.14
N ILE A 347 12.66 0.84 -12.15
CA ILE A 347 13.57 1.18 -11.05
C ILE A 347 14.95 1.56 -11.58
N GLU A 348 15.55 0.73 -12.45
CA GLU A 348 16.86 0.99 -13.03
C GLU A 348 16.90 2.30 -13.83
N LYS A 349 15.88 2.55 -14.66
CA LYS A 349 15.75 3.77 -15.46
C LYS A 349 15.66 5.01 -14.58
N ALA A 350 14.77 4.99 -13.57
CA ALA A 350 14.60 6.09 -12.64
C ALA A 350 15.87 6.33 -11.81
N TYR A 351 16.50 5.26 -11.32
CA TYR A 351 17.78 5.33 -10.60
C TYR A 351 18.85 6.05 -11.42
N LYS A 352 19.11 5.61 -12.66
CA LYS A 352 20.14 6.18 -13.54
C LYS A 352 19.84 7.64 -13.91
N HIS A 353 18.57 8.00 -14.04
CA HIS A 353 18.14 9.34 -14.42
C HIS A 353 18.33 10.38 -13.32
N PHE A 354 18.18 9.97 -12.05
CA PHE A 354 18.23 10.85 -10.88
C PHE A 354 19.49 10.70 -10.02
N GLU A 355 20.39 9.79 -10.38
CA GLU A 355 21.66 9.58 -9.68
C GLU A 355 22.42 10.91 -9.49
N GLY A 356 22.82 11.19 -8.24
CA GLY A 356 23.55 12.41 -7.85
C GLY A 356 22.71 13.70 -7.85
N ARG A 357 21.44 13.65 -8.25
CA ARG A 357 20.57 14.84 -8.35
C ARG A 357 19.62 14.99 -7.16
N VAL A 358 19.23 13.88 -6.54
CA VAL A 358 18.29 13.78 -5.42
C VAL A 358 18.48 12.44 -4.70
N ARG A 359 18.14 12.33 -3.42
CA ARG A 359 18.10 11.03 -2.75
C ARG A 359 16.90 10.23 -3.26
N MET A 360 17.05 8.94 -3.44
CA MET A 360 16.00 8.07 -3.97
C MET A 360 15.70 6.93 -3.01
N SER A 361 14.44 6.53 -2.96
CA SER A 361 13.98 5.27 -2.36
C SER A 361 12.90 4.66 -3.24
N PHE A 362 12.88 3.33 -3.35
CA PHE A 362 11.94 2.59 -4.19
C PHE A 362 11.09 1.66 -3.32
N GLY A 363 9.77 1.83 -3.34
CA GLY A 363 8.82 0.89 -2.74
C GLY A 363 8.37 -0.14 -3.78
N TRP A 364 8.78 -1.40 -3.61
CA TRP A 364 8.54 -2.44 -4.60
C TRP A 364 7.33 -3.30 -4.23
N GLY A 365 6.23 -3.12 -4.97
CA GLY A 365 4.93 -3.72 -4.67
C GLY A 365 4.63 -5.02 -5.42
N THR A 366 3.57 -5.03 -6.24
CA THR A 366 3.02 -6.23 -6.89
C THR A 366 4.06 -7.00 -7.72
N ASN A 367 4.93 -6.32 -8.45
CA ASN A 367 5.93 -6.98 -9.30
C ASN A 367 6.97 -7.79 -8.48
N LEU A 368 7.13 -7.48 -7.19
CA LEU A 368 7.91 -8.29 -6.25
C LEU A 368 7.09 -9.46 -5.72
N THR A 369 5.89 -9.20 -5.21
CA THR A 369 5.15 -10.15 -4.38
C THR A 369 4.06 -10.93 -5.12
N ASN A 370 3.81 -10.68 -6.41
CA ASN A 370 2.78 -11.36 -7.20
C ASN A 370 3.09 -11.41 -8.70
N ASP A 371 4.34 -11.64 -9.08
CA ASP A 371 4.73 -11.83 -10.49
C ASP A 371 4.69 -13.31 -10.90
N PHE A 372 3.48 -13.87 -10.98
CA PHE A 372 3.24 -15.26 -11.39
C PHE A 372 2.75 -15.42 -12.83
N ALA A 373 2.56 -14.32 -13.56
CA ALA A 373 2.10 -14.37 -14.94
C ALA A 373 3.07 -15.18 -15.83
N GLY A 374 2.57 -16.24 -16.47
CA GLY A 374 3.38 -17.09 -17.35
C GLY A 374 4.42 -17.97 -16.66
N VAL A 375 4.44 -18.09 -15.32
CA VAL A 375 5.38 -19.02 -14.63
C VAL A 375 4.82 -20.45 -14.53
N ALA A 376 3.50 -20.62 -14.66
CA ALA A 376 2.86 -21.92 -14.53
C ALA A 376 3.32 -22.92 -15.61
N PRO A 377 3.41 -24.23 -15.28
CA PRO A 377 3.76 -25.27 -16.25
C PRO A 377 2.72 -25.41 -17.37
N VAL A 378 1.45 -25.13 -17.06
CA VAL A 378 0.35 -25.01 -18.01
C VAL A 378 -0.17 -23.57 -17.92
N ARG A 379 -0.49 -22.96 -19.06
CA ARG A 379 -1.00 -21.58 -19.10
C ARG A 379 -2.20 -21.43 -18.15
N ASN A 380 -2.08 -20.48 -17.23
CA ASN A 380 -3.13 -20.13 -16.28
C ASN A 380 -3.17 -18.61 -16.10
N ASP A 381 -4.13 -17.97 -16.75
CA ASP A 381 -4.23 -16.51 -16.77
C ASP A 381 -4.75 -15.94 -15.43
N GLN A 382 -5.36 -16.77 -14.56
CA GLN A 382 -5.81 -16.37 -13.21
C GLN A 382 -4.65 -16.00 -12.27
N LEU A 383 -3.43 -16.44 -12.57
CA LEU A 383 -2.21 -16.06 -11.83
C LEU A 383 -1.70 -14.64 -12.18
N THR A 384 -2.29 -13.98 -13.18
CA THR A 384 -1.96 -12.58 -13.47
C THR A 384 -2.65 -11.69 -12.45
N PRO A 385 -1.93 -10.87 -11.66
CA PRO A 385 -2.56 -9.99 -10.68
C PRO A 385 -3.51 -8.99 -11.36
N ILE A 386 -4.51 -8.52 -10.60
CA ILE A 386 -5.53 -7.57 -11.08
C ILE A 386 -5.51 -6.27 -10.27
N SER A 387 -6.07 -5.21 -10.84
CA SER A 387 -6.13 -3.91 -10.17
C SER A 387 -7.29 -3.85 -9.17
N LEU A 388 -7.03 -4.30 -7.95
CA LEU A 388 -7.93 -4.14 -6.80
C LEU A 388 -7.48 -3.03 -5.87
N VAL A 389 -8.43 -2.22 -5.42
CA VAL A 389 -8.22 -1.18 -4.40
C VAL A 389 -9.37 -1.18 -3.41
N ILE A 390 -9.07 -0.86 -2.15
CA ILE A 390 -10.07 -0.46 -1.16
C ILE A 390 -9.75 0.99 -0.81
N LYS A 391 -10.73 1.89 -0.98
CA LYS A 391 -10.56 3.33 -0.76
C LYS A 391 -11.74 3.88 0.02
N VAL A 392 -11.55 5.02 0.67
CA VAL A 392 -12.64 5.76 1.30
C VAL A 392 -13.66 6.12 0.21
N SER A 393 -14.92 5.74 0.42
CA SER A 393 -16.05 6.08 -0.44
C SER A 393 -16.88 7.22 0.13
N SER A 394 -16.91 7.38 1.45
CA SER A 394 -17.59 8.49 2.12
C SER A 394 -16.98 8.80 3.49
N ALA A 395 -17.14 10.04 3.93
CA ALA A 395 -16.80 10.51 5.27
C ALA A 395 -17.94 11.40 5.82
N ASN A 396 -18.47 11.10 7.01
CA ASN A 396 -19.64 11.74 7.61
C ASN A 396 -20.82 11.94 6.63
N GLY A 397 -21.08 10.91 5.82
CA GLY A 397 -22.15 10.91 4.81
C GLY A 397 -21.85 11.71 3.53
N ARG A 398 -20.70 12.41 3.46
CA ARG A 398 -20.25 13.10 2.25
C ARG A 398 -19.38 12.17 1.39
N PRO A 399 -19.58 12.12 0.07
CA PRO A 399 -18.77 11.27 -0.81
C PRO A 399 -17.30 11.69 -0.84
N ALA A 400 -16.40 10.72 -0.82
CA ALA A 400 -14.96 10.95 -0.96
C ALA A 400 -14.51 10.75 -2.41
N VAL A 401 -13.55 11.56 -2.85
CA VAL A 401 -13.03 11.57 -4.22
C VAL A 401 -11.50 11.43 -4.19
N LYS A 402 -10.91 10.75 -5.17
CA LYS A 402 -9.50 10.88 -5.56
C LYS A 402 -9.48 11.17 -7.06
N LEU A 403 -8.75 12.21 -7.48
CA LEU A 403 -8.58 12.50 -8.92
C LEU A 403 -7.36 11.78 -9.51
N SER A 404 -6.22 11.76 -8.80
CA SER A 404 -4.92 11.30 -9.33
C SER A 404 -4.34 12.21 -10.42
N ASP A 405 -3.07 12.01 -10.79
CA ASP A 405 -2.47 12.57 -12.02
C ASP A 405 -2.94 11.84 -13.29
N ASN A 406 -3.46 10.62 -13.13
CA ASN A 406 -4.01 9.80 -14.21
C ASN A 406 -5.54 9.69 -14.06
N PRO A 407 -6.34 10.30 -14.94
CA PRO A 407 -7.80 10.25 -14.88
C PRO A 407 -8.40 8.83 -14.83
N ALA A 408 -7.74 7.82 -15.42
CA ALA A 408 -8.18 6.43 -15.34
C ALA A 408 -8.08 5.83 -13.93
N LYS A 409 -7.36 6.49 -13.01
CA LYS A 409 -7.25 6.12 -11.59
C LYS A 409 -8.22 6.89 -10.69
N ALA A 410 -9.06 7.79 -11.24
CA ALA A 410 -10.03 8.55 -10.46
C ALA A 410 -11.06 7.61 -9.78
N VAL A 411 -11.49 7.99 -8.57
CA VAL A 411 -12.46 7.26 -7.77
C VAL A 411 -13.39 8.25 -7.09
N GLY A 412 -14.69 7.99 -7.10
CA GLY A 412 -15.69 8.83 -6.44
C GLY A 412 -16.99 8.93 -7.24
N ASP A 413 -17.97 9.64 -6.69
CA ASP A 413 -19.19 10.00 -7.41
C ASP A 413 -18.87 10.92 -8.60
N PRO A 414 -19.41 10.67 -9.81
CA PRO A 414 -19.09 11.48 -10.98
C PRO A 414 -19.38 12.99 -10.83
N ARG A 415 -20.42 13.38 -10.09
CA ARG A 415 -20.77 14.80 -9.90
C ARG A 415 -19.76 15.48 -8.99
N GLU A 416 -19.30 14.78 -7.96
CA GLU A 416 -18.27 15.31 -7.06
C GLU A 416 -16.89 15.29 -7.71
N ILE A 417 -16.58 14.32 -8.56
CA ILE A 417 -15.38 14.37 -9.42
C ILE A 417 -15.40 15.64 -10.26
N GLU A 418 -16.52 15.96 -10.90
CA GLU A 418 -16.65 17.19 -11.70
C GLU A 418 -16.45 18.45 -10.84
N ARG A 419 -17.01 18.47 -9.62
CA ARG A 419 -16.76 19.57 -8.67
C ARG A 419 -15.29 19.70 -8.32
N TYR A 420 -14.61 18.60 -7.99
CA TYR A 420 -13.20 18.62 -7.63
C TYR A 420 -12.34 19.08 -8.81
N LEU A 421 -12.65 18.67 -10.04
CA LEU A 421 -11.98 19.16 -11.25
C LEU A 421 -12.18 20.66 -11.46
N ARG A 422 -13.33 21.24 -11.08
CA ARG A 422 -13.51 22.71 -11.10
C ARG A 422 -12.66 23.43 -10.06
N VAL A 423 -12.43 22.82 -8.90
CA VAL A 423 -11.69 23.44 -7.78
C VAL A 423 -10.17 23.33 -7.96
N PHE A 424 -9.70 22.14 -8.34
CA PHE A 424 -8.27 21.82 -8.48
C PHE A 424 -7.76 21.97 -9.91
N GLY A 425 -8.65 21.93 -10.91
CA GLY A 425 -8.27 21.89 -12.31
C GLY A 425 -7.94 20.48 -12.80
N ALA A 426 -7.54 20.40 -14.08
CA ALA A 426 -7.18 19.16 -14.77
C ALA A 426 -5.84 19.28 -15.52
N GLN A 427 -5.07 20.33 -15.22
CA GLN A 427 -3.82 20.62 -15.91
C GLN A 427 -2.85 19.45 -15.74
N GLU A 428 -2.24 19.04 -16.85
CA GLU A 428 -1.22 18.00 -16.88
C GLU A 428 -1.67 16.61 -16.39
N MET A 429 -2.98 16.39 -16.25
CA MET A 429 -3.52 15.05 -16.03
C MET A 429 -3.49 14.27 -17.34
N VAL A 430 -2.77 13.14 -17.36
CA VAL A 430 -2.57 12.34 -18.58
C VAL A 430 -3.12 10.95 -18.35
N GLU A 431 -4.05 10.54 -19.21
CA GLU A 431 -4.59 9.18 -19.17
C GLU A 431 -3.50 8.17 -19.55
N GLN A 432 -3.30 7.18 -18.68
CA GLN A 432 -2.33 6.11 -18.88
C GLN A 432 -2.92 4.77 -18.44
N ALA A 433 -2.42 3.68 -19.01
CA ALA A 433 -2.81 2.34 -18.60
C ALA A 433 -2.46 2.11 -17.12
N VAL A 434 -3.41 1.55 -16.36
CA VAL A 434 -3.19 1.20 -14.95
C VAL A 434 -2.34 -0.07 -14.89
N VAL A 435 -1.06 0.11 -14.58
CA VAL A 435 -0.13 -1.00 -14.30
C VAL A 435 -0.45 -1.59 -12.92
N VAL A 436 -0.37 -2.91 -12.80
CA VAL A 436 -0.79 -3.66 -11.60
C VAL A 436 0.38 -4.12 -10.77
#